data_AF-M5STX0-F1
#
_entry.id   AF-M5STX0-F1
#
_cell.length_a   1.000
_cell.length_b   1.000
_cell.length_c   1.000
_cell.angle_alpha   90.00
_cell.angle_beta   90.00
_cell.angle_gamma   90.00
#
_symmetry.space_group_name_H-M   'P 1'
#
loop_
_entity.id
_entity.type
_entity.pdbx_description
1 polymer ?
#
loop_
_entity_poly.entity_id
_entity_poly.type
_entity_poly.pdbx_seq_one_letter_code
_entity_poly.pdbx_strand_id
1 'polypeptide(L)'
;MTQSPYDFQPLLEGFAETRDSVHSQSERRFDPNDFARHGFSLTAPDSAWASDHQQVIDARCAGDLSEESLADHGTAAPAWRAFTCLALGCLLGLYQSQQIDDQQFFVADAQLAGFMFLHSPLFETF
;
A
#
# COMPACT_ATOMS: atom_id res chain seq x y z
N MET A 1 -0.10 17.07 -17.69
CA MET A 1 -0.32 16.36 -16.42
C MET A 1 -1.10 15.12 -16.75
N THR A 2 -0.45 13.95 -16.77
CA THR A 2 -1.14 12.66 -16.88
C THR A 2 -1.86 12.42 -15.56
N GLN A 3 -3.20 12.37 -15.59
CA GLN A 3 -3.98 11.96 -14.42
C GLN A 3 -3.55 10.55 -14.01
N SER A 4 -3.41 10.32 -12.71
CA SER A 4 -3.19 8.98 -12.17
C SER A 4 -4.34 8.07 -12.61
N PRO A 5 -4.07 6.84 -13.08
CA PRO A 5 -5.12 5.89 -13.36
C PRO A 5 -5.82 5.39 -12.08
N TYR A 6 -5.24 5.67 -10.90
CA TYR A 6 -5.80 5.32 -9.60
C TYR A 6 -5.87 6.51 -8.65
N ASP A 7 -7.02 6.71 -8.02
CA ASP A 7 -7.21 7.73 -7.00
C ASP A 7 -6.91 7.14 -5.61
N PHE A 8 -5.81 7.58 -4.99
CA PHE A 8 -5.40 7.16 -3.65
C PHE A 8 -6.17 7.87 -2.53
N GLN A 9 -6.91 8.95 -2.83
CA GLN A 9 -7.60 9.75 -1.82
C GLN A 9 -8.63 8.94 -1.02
N PRO A 10 -9.51 8.12 -1.63
CA PRO A 10 -10.45 7.30 -0.86
C PRO A 10 -9.75 6.29 0.06
N LEU A 11 -8.60 5.76 -0.38
CA LEU A 11 -7.81 4.82 0.40
C LEU A 11 -7.20 5.49 1.64
N LEU A 12 -6.74 6.74 1.49
CA LEU A 12 -6.20 7.53 2.60
C LEU A 12 -7.28 7.94 3.60
N GLU A 13 -8.47 8.31 3.12
CA GLU A 13 -9.61 8.69 3.97
C GLU A 13 -10.07 7.52 4.86
N GLY A 14 -10.07 6.29 4.34
CA GLY A 14 -10.42 5.08 5.09
C GLY A 14 -9.27 4.46 5.89
N PHE A 15 -8.05 5.00 5.80
CA PHE A 15 -6.84 4.28 6.26
C PHE A 15 -6.83 4.00 7.76
N ALA A 16 -7.31 4.91 8.61
CA ALA A 16 -7.39 4.69 10.05
C ALA A 16 -8.24 3.47 10.41
N GLU A 17 -9.42 3.35 9.79
CA GLU A 17 -10.34 2.25 10.01
C GLU A 17 -9.76 0.93 9.48
N THR A 18 -9.16 0.95 8.28
CA THR A 18 -8.46 -0.21 7.72
C THR A 18 -7.32 -0.67 8.61
N ARG A 19 -6.49 0.26 9.09
CA ARG A 19 -5.37 -0.05 9.99
C ARG A 19 -5.86 -0.71 11.27
N ASP A 20 -6.89 -0.17 11.92
CA ASP A 20 -7.41 -0.73 13.16
C ASP A 20 -8.05 -2.11 12.92
N SER A 21 -8.72 -2.29 11.78
CA SER A 21 -9.29 -3.58 11.38
C SER A 21 -8.21 -4.65 11.14
N VAL A 22 -7.24 -4.37 10.27
CA VAL A 22 -6.11 -5.28 9.97
C VAL A 22 -5.33 -5.58 11.25
N HIS A 23 -5.12 -4.58 12.10
CA HIS A 23 -4.42 -4.76 13.36
C HIS A 23 -5.18 -5.68 14.34
N SER A 24 -6.52 -5.61 14.38
CA SER A 24 -7.34 -6.46 15.24
C SER A 24 -7.35 -7.94 14.82
N GLN A 25 -7.02 -8.22 13.55
CA GLN A 25 -7.08 -9.55 12.95
C GLN A 25 -5.71 -10.24 12.88
N SER A 26 -4.62 -9.49 13.06
CA SER A 26 -3.26 -10.01 12.96
C SER A 26 -2.58 -10.14 14.32
N GLU A 27 -2.01 -11.31 14.59
CA GLU A 27 -1.11 -11.53 15.74
C GLU A 27 0.21 -10.74 15.60
N ARG A 28 0.54 -10.31 14.38
CA ARG A 28 1.73 -9.51 14.06
C ARG A 28 1.33 -8.06 13.83
N ARG A 29 1.63 -7.23 14.82
CA ARG A 29 1.38 -5.79 14.76
C ARG A 29 2.12 -5.18 13.56
N PHE A 30 1.37 -4.63 12.60
CA PHE A 30 1.86 -3.99 11.36
C PHE A 30 2.64 -4.91 10.40
N ASP A 31 2.19 -6.16 10.18
CA ASP A 31 2.76 -6.97 9.08
C ASP A 31 2.40 -6.33 7.71
N PRO A 32 3.39 -5.89 6.90
CA PRO A 32 3.15 -5.24 5.62
C PRO A 32 2.34 -6.11 4.64
N ASN A 33 2.49 -7.43 4.72
CA ASN A 33 1.76 -8.35 3.86
C ASN A 33 0.26 -8.41 4.19
N ASP A 34 -0.12 -8.22 5.46
CA ASP A 34 -1.53 -8.20 5.84
C ASP A 34 -2.23 -6.95 5.26
N PHE A 35 -1.55 -5.81 5.27
CA PHE A 35 -2.04 -4.59 4.62
C PHE A 35 -2.15 -4.75 3.11
N ALA A 36 -1.13 -5.31 2.46
CA ALA A 36 -1.16 -5.54 1.03
C ALA A 36 -2.25 -6.53 0.61
N ARG A 37 -2.42 -7.63 1.34
CA ARG A 37 -3.48 -8.59 1.08
C ARG A 37 -4.86 -7.97 1.29
N HIS A 38 -5.04 -7.16 2.33
CA HIS A 38 -6.28 -6.41 2.54
C HIS A 38 -6.55 -5.48 1.36
N GLY A 39 -5.56 -4.70 0.93
CA GLY A 39 -5.67 -3.79 -0.22
C GLY A 39 -6.03 -4.52 -1.52
N PHE A 40 -5.41 -5.68 -1.76
CA PHE A 40 -5.72 -6.54 -2.90
C PHE A 40 -7.17 -7.01 -2.87
N SER A 41 -7.68 -7.39 -1.69
CA SER A 41 -9.04 -7.88 -1.52
C SER A 41 -10.12 -6.83 -1.84
N LEU A 42 -9.77 -5.54 -1.87
CA LEU A 42 -10.68 -4.46 -2.24
C LEU A 42 -10.99 -4.45 -3.75
N THR A 43 -10.11 -5.03 -4.57
CA THR A 43 -10.20 -4.93 -6.04
C THR A 43 -10.12 -6.28 -6.76
N ALA A 44 -9.76 -7.34 -6.04
CA ALA A 44 -9.74 -8.72 -6.52
C ALA A 44 -10.18 -9.71 -5.42
N PRO A 45 -10.63 -10.94 -5.76
CA PRO A 45 -10.94 -11.96 -4.76
C PRO A 45 -9.70 -12.32 -3.92
N ASP A 46 -9.83 -12.34 -2.58
CA ASP A 46 -8.73 -12.70 -1.68
C ASP A 46 -8.09 -14.07 -1.99
N SER A 47 -8.88 -15.02 -2.49
CA SER A 47 -8.40 -16.34 -2.92
C SER A 47 -7.47 -16.32 -4.13
N ALA A 48 -7.38 -15.20 -4.85
CA ALA A 48 -6.44 -14.99 -5.94
C ALA A 48 -5.09 -14.45 -5.48
N TRP A 49 -4.95 -14.09 -4.19
CA TRP A 49 -3.65 -13.73 -3.62
C TRP A 49 -2.71 -14.93 -3.70
N ALA A 50 -1.49 -14.69 -4.19
CA ALA A 50 -0.53 -15.73 -4.54
C ALA A 50 0.87 -15.35 -4.07
N SER A 51 1.79 -16.32 -4.08
CA SER A 51 3.18 -16.13 -3.65
C SER A 51 3.89 -14.98 -4.35
N ASP A 52 3.58 -14.75 -5.63
CA ASP A 52 4.25 -13.73 -6.43
C ASP A 52 3.88 -12.32 -5.96
N HIS A 53 2.65 -12.12 -5.49
CA HIS A 53 2.21 -10.86 -4.87
C HIS A 53 2.96 -10.60 -3.56
N GLN A 54 3.07 -11.63 -2.72
CA GLN A 54 3.85 -11.55 -1.49
C GLN A 54 5.32 -11.22 -1.78
N GLN A 55 5.94 -11.85 -2.79
CA GLN A 55 7.31 -11.56 -3.17
C GLN A 55 7.52 -10.09 -3.61
N VAL A 56 6.54 -9.49 -4.30
CA VAL A 56 6.59 -8.06 -4.65
C VAL A 56 6.61 -7.19 -3.39
N ILE A 57 5.75 -7.49 -2.41
CA ILE A 57 5.67 -6.73 -1.15
C ILE A 57 6.94 -6.92 -0.32
N ASP A 58 7.43 -8.16 -0.22
CA ASP A 58 8.67 -8.47 0.50
C ASP A 58 9.88 -7.75 -0.14
N ALA A 59 9.96 -7.71 -1.47
CA ALA A 59 10.99 -6.98 -2.18
C ALA A 59 10.93 -5.46 -1.91
N ARG A 60 9.72 -4.88 -1.86
CA ARG A 60 9.56 -3.46 -1.49
C ARG A 60 9.91 -3.18 -0.04
N CYS A 61 9.56 -4.08 0.88
CA CYS A 61 9.93 -3.98 2.29
C CYS A 61 11.44 -4.13 2.54
N ALA A 62 12.13 -4.92 1.71
CA ALA A 62 13.58 -5.03 1.75
C ALA A 62 14.31 -3.83 1.11
N GLY A 63 13.64 -3.07 0.24
CA GLY A 63 14.18 -1.91 -0.46
C GLY A 63 13.61 -0.58 0.07
N ASP A 64 12.73 0.03 -0.73
CA ASP A 64 12.22 1.39 -0.52
C ASP A 64 11.43 1.57 0.79
N LEU A 65 10.87 0.49 1.34
CA LEU A 65 10.10 0.51 2.58
C LEU A 65 10.87 -0.08 3.78
N SER A 66 12.17 -0.31 3.62
CA SER A 66 13.04 -0.78 4.69
C SER A 66 13.10 0.23 5.85
N GLU A 67 13.56 -0.21 7.02
CA GLU A 67 13.74 0.68 8.16
C GLU A 67 14.76 1.79 7.88
N GLU A 68 15.82 1.48 7.14
CA GLU A 68 16.85 2.45 6.73
C GLU A 68 16.26 3.49 5.77
N SER A 69 15.54 3.04 4.73
CA SER A 69 14.92 3.93 3.75
C SER A 69 13.88 4.86 4.36
N LEU A 70 13.20 4.42 5.43
CA LEU A 70 12.17 5.19 6.11
C LEU A 70 12.64 5.92 7.37
N ALA A 71 13.95 5.93 7.65
CA ALA A 71 14.49 6.50 8.89
C ALA A 71 14.10 7.98 9.09
N ASP A 72 14.08 8.75 8.01
CA ASP A 72 13.72 10.18 8.02
C ASP A 72 12.25 10.43 8.33
N HIS A 73 11.38 9.42 8.21
CA HIS A 73 9.96 9.51 8.57
C HIS A 73 9.70 9.28 10.08
N GLY A 74 10.71 8.90 10.87
CA GLY A 74 10.62 8.79 12.31
C GLY A 74 9.42 7.96 12.79
N THR A 75 8.55 8.55 13.62
CA THR A 75 7.37 7.87 14.17
C THR A 75 6.29 7.58 13.13
N ALA A 76 6.30 8.26 11.99
CA ALA A 76 5.35 8.01 10.90
C ALA A 76 5.74 6.82 10.02
N ALA A 77 6.98 6.31 10.12
CA ALA A 77 7.49 5.23 9.27
C ALA A 77 6.59 3.96 9.24
N PRO A 78 6.02 3.48 10.37
CA PRO A 78 5.11 2.34 10.35
C PRO A 78 3.82 2.61 9.57
N ALA A 79 3.21 3.77 9.76
CA ALA A 79 2.00 4.19 9.05
C ALA A 79 2.27 4.37 7.55
N TRP A 80 3.43 4.95 7.22
CA TRP A 80 3.92 5.10 5.86
C TRP A 80 4.02 3.73 5.18
N ARG A 81 4.78 2.80 5.77
CA ARG A 81 4.94 1.43 5.25
C ARG A 81 3.60 0.73 5.06
N ALA A 82 2.73 0.79 6.08
CA ALA A 82 1.43 0.14 6.05
C ALA A 82 0.54 0.69 4.92
N PHE A 83 0.49 2.02 4.75
CA PHE A 83 -0.28 2.63 3.66
C PHE A 83 0.30 2.29 2.29
N THR A 84 1.63 2.33 2.12
CA THR A 84 2.25 1.96 0.84
C THR A 84 1.90 0.51 0.49
N CYS A 85 1.97 -0.41 1.45
CA CYS A 85 1.64 -1.81 1.19
C CYS A 85 0.16 -2.01 0.88
N LEU A 86 -0.74 -1.31 1.59
CA LEU A 86 -2.17 -1.29 1.30
C LEU A 86 -2.44 -0.82 -0.14
N ALA A 87 -1.84 0.29 -0.54
CA ALA A 87 -1.98 0.86 -1.88
C ALA A 87 -1.41 -0.08 -2.96
N LEU A 88 -0.21 -0.63 -2.76
CA LEU A 88 0.39 -1.61 -3.65
C LEU A 88 -0.48 -2.86 -3.81
N GLY A 89 -1.05 -3.36 -2.72
CA GLY A 89 -2.01 -4.46 -2.74
C GLY A 89 -3.20 -4.17 -3.66
N CYS A 90 -3.79 -2.98 -3.52
CA CYS A 90 -4.90 -2.54 -4.36
C CYS A 90 -4.52 -2.47 -5.86
N LEU A 91 -3.34 -1.94 -6.17
CA LEU A 91 -2.83 -1.90 -7.55
C LEU A 91 -2.61 -3.30 -8.11
N LEU A 92 -2.06 -4.23 -7.31
CA LEU A 92 -1.89 -5.62 -7.71
C LEU A 92 -3.23 -6.29 -8.00
N GLY A 93 -4.27 -6.03 -7.19
CA GLY A 93 -5.61 -6.56 -7.40
C GLY A 93 -6.27 -6.02 -8.67
N LEU A 94 -6.09 -4.72 -8.96
CA LEU A 94 -6.55 -4.10 -10.21
C LEU A 94 -5.83 -4.69 -11.43
N TYR A 95 -4.52 -4.88 -11.32
CA TYR A 95 -3.70 -5.45 -12.38
C TYR A 95 -4.07 -6.91 -12.66
N GLN A 96 -4.17 -7.74 -11.63
CA GLN A 96 -4.64 -9.14 -11.72
C GLN A 96 -6.03 -9.22 -12.38
N SER A 97 -6.91 -8.28 -12.04
CA SER A 97 -8.28 -8.21 -12.58
C SER A 97 -8.37 -7.56 -13.96
N GLN A 98 -7.22 -7.23 -14.58
CA GLN A 98 -7.11 -6.58 -15.89
C GLN A 98 -7.85 -5.23 -15.98
N GLN A 99 -8.05 -4.55 -14.83
CA GLN A 99 -8.64 -3.22 -14.79
C GLN A 99 -7.62 -2.12 -15.09
N ILE A 100 -6.34 -2.40 -14.86
CA ILE A 100 -5.22 -1.57 -15.26
C ILE A 100 -4.19 -2.43 -16.01
N ASP A 101 -3.50 -1.83 -16.98
CA ASP A 101 -2.38 -2.45 -17.69
C ASP A 101 -1.03 -2.17 -17.01
N ASP A 102 0.06 -2.71 -17.58
CA ASP A 102 1.43 -2.53 -17.10
C ASP A 102 1.83 -1.06 -16.96
N GLN A 103 1.45 -0.25 -17.96
CA GLN A 103 1.81 1.16 -18.00
C GLN A 103 1.08 1.93 -16.90
N GLN A 104 -0.21 1.65 -16.71
CA GLN A 104 -1.04 2.25 -15.68
C GLN A 104 -0.58 1.85 -14.28
N PHE A 105 -0.23 0.57 -14.08
CA PHE A 105 0.34 0.10 -12.82
C PHE A 105 1.63 0.88 -12.48
N PHE A 106 2.57 0.95 -13.43
CA PHE A 106 3.84 1.65 -13.23
C PHE A 106 3.65 3.15 -12.94
N VAL A 107 2.72 3.80 -13.65
CA VAL A 107 2.41 5.23 -13.42
C VAL A 107 1.80 5.45 -12.03
N ALA A 108 0.85 4.59 -11.61
CA ALA A 108 0.23 4.70 -10.29
C ALA A 108 1.24 4.47 -9.16
N ASP A 109 2.09 3.46 -9.28
CA ASP A 109 3.16 3.17 -8.31
C ASP A 109 4.15 4.34 -8.20
N ALA A 110 4.58 4.91 -9.32
CA ALA A 110 5.46 6.09 -9.31
C ALA A 110 4.79 7.32 -8.68
N GLN A 111 3.47 7.47 -8.82
CA GLN A 111 2.71 8.58 -8.24
C GLN A 111 2.43 8.40 -6.75
N LEU A 112 2.39 7.16 -6.26
CA LEU A 112 2.12 6.86 -4.86
C LEU A 112 3.10 7.58 -3.91
N ALA A 113 4.40 7.55 -4.21
CA ALA A 113 5.41 8.25 -3.40
C ALA A 113 5.15 9.76 -3.35
N GLY A 114 4.80 10.37 -4.49
CA GLY A 114 4.45 11.79 -4.57
C GLY A 114 3.17 12.12 -3.79
N PHE A 115 2.15 11.27 -3.88
CA PHE A 115 0.92 11.40 -3.11
C PHE A 115 1.21 11.32 -1.61
N MET A 116 1.95 10.32 -1.16
CA MET A 116 2.30 10.17 0.26
C MET A 116 3.09 11.36 0.79
N PHE A 117 4.01 11.91 0.01
CA PHE A 117 4.76 13.11 0.38
C PHE A 117 3.85 14.33 0.57
N LEU A 118 2.91 14.57 -0.35
CA LEU A 118 1.94 15.67 -0.25
C LEU A 118 1.04 15.56 0.99
N HIS A 119 0.74 14.34 1.41
CA HIS A 119 -0.10 14.02 2.56
C HIS A 119 0.70 13.65 3.82
N SER A 120 2.02 13.89 3.83
CA SER A 120 2.93 13.49 4.91
C SER A 120 2.46 13.84 6.34
N PRO A 121 1.87 15.03 6.62
CA PRO A 121 1.42 15.37 7.98
C PRO A 121 0.32 14.45 8.53
N LEU A 122 -0.47 13.80 7.66
CA LEU A 122 -1.51 12.89 8.09
C LEU A 122 -0.92 11.59 8.65
N PHE A 123 0.20 11.13 8.11
CA PHE A 123 0.86 9.90 8.57
C PHE A 123 1.46 10.01 9.97
N GLU A 124 1.70 11.23 10.46
CA GLU A 124 2.12 11.48 11.85
C GLU A 124 0.95 11.36 12.85
N THR A 125 -0.30 11.35 12.37
CA THR A 125 -1.50 11.26 13.21
C THR A 125 -2.00 9.84 13.43
N PHE A 126 -1.42 8.88 12.70
CA PHE A 126 -1.75 7.47 12.78
C PHE A 126 -0.87 6.72 13.79
#